data_AF-A0A1H3KBA5-F1
#
_entry.id   AF-A0A1H3KBA5-F1
#
_cell.length_a   1.000
_cell.length_b   1.000
_cell.length_c   1.000
_cell.angle_alpha   90.00
_cell.angle_beta   90.00
_cell.angle_gamma   90.00
#
_symmetry.space_group_name_H-M   'P 1'
#
loop_
_entity.id
_entity.type
_entity.pdbx_description
1 polymer ?
#
loop_
_entity_poly.entity_id
_entity_poly.type
_entity_poly.pdbx_seq_one_letter_code
_entity_poly.pdbx_strand_id
1 'polypeptide(L)'
;MDLREEQWQKLKPLLLGSEADPGATGRDNRLFLQAILWIVTTRSKWSALPPEFGRWQNSYVRFMRWNQADIWRQLANQLSDDSELQKILNPIVAFGDEHTRRAKRRLANKNNRIAYHAKLGGKAQPNASSKKRKVR
;
A
#
# COMPACT_ATOMS: atom_id res chain seq x y z
N MET A 1 -9.61 -6.08 16.48
CA MET A 1 -9.37 -4.93 17.38
C MET A 1 -10.30 -3.83 16.92
N ASP A 2 -11.16 -3.35 17.80
CA ASP A 2 -12.19 -2.38 17.44
C ASP A 2 -11.80 -0.97 17.90
N LEU A 3 -12.21 0.05 17.13
CA LEU A 3 -11.85 1.44 17.42
C LEU A 3 -12.85 2.01 18.44
N ARG A 4 -12.39 2.24 19.67
CA ARG A 4 -13.22 2.82 20.74
C ARG A 4 -13.69 4.21 20.35
N GLU A 5 -14.87 4.60 20.84
CA GLU A 5 -15.46 5.92 20.55
C GLU A 5 -14.52 7.06 20.94
N GLU A 6 -13.90 7.00 22.11
CA GLU A 6 -12.95 8.01 22.59
C GLU A 6 -11.72 8.17 21.66
N GLN A 7 -11.20 7.06 21.15
CA GLN A 7 -10.09 7.06 20.20
C GLN A 7 -10.52 7.62 18.85
N TRP A 8 -11.72 7.27 18.42
CA TRP A 8 -12.33 7.81 17.21
C TRP A 8 -12.54 9.32 17.30
N GLN A 9 -13.05 9.85 18.41
CA GLN A 9 -13.27 11.29 18.58
C GLN A 9 -11.97 12.10 18.50
N LYS A 10 -10.85 11.55 18.99
CA LYS A 10 -9.52 12.19 18.86
C LYS A 10 -8.98 12.15 17.43
N LEU A 11 -9.23 11.06 16.70
CA LEU A 11 -8.77 10.90 15.32
C LEU A 11 -9.62 11.70 14.32
N LYS A 12 -10.94 11.72 14.51
CA LYS A 12 -11.92 12.35 13.61
C LYS A 12 -11.52 13.76 13.12
N PRO A 13 -11.10 14.72 13.97
CA PRO A 13 -10.73 16.06 13.51
C PRO A 13 -9.44 16.12 12.69
N LEU A 14 -8.57 15.11 12.78
CA LEU A 14 -7.29 15.06 12.08
C LEU A 14 -7.38 14.37 10.71
N LEU A 15 -8.50 13.69 10.42
CA LEU A 15 -8.69 12.96 9.17
C LEU A 15 -9.19 13.91 8.07
N LEU A 16 -8.34 14.15 7.07
CA LEU A 16 -8.71 14.84 5.83
C LEU A 16 -9.76 14.00 5.07
N GLY A 17 -10.87 14.62 4.68
CA GLY A 17 -12.03 13.96 4.06
C GLY A 17 -13.21 13.75 5.01
N SER A 18 -13.41 14.65 5.98
CA SER A 18 -14.66 14.70 6.77
C SER A 18 -15.82 15.09 5.85
N GLU A 19 -17.08 14.93 6.27
CA GLU A 19 -18.26 15.33 5.47
C GLU A 19 -18.20 16.79 4.99
N ALA A 20 -17.40 17.63 5.67
CA ALA A 20 -17.14 19.02 5.33
C ALA A 20 -16.14 19.23 4.17
N ASP A 21 -15.38 18.22 3.74
CA ASP A 21 -14.38 18.35 2.69
C ASP A 21 -14.96 18.11 1.28
N PRO A 22 -14.73 19.02 0.31
CA PRO A 22 -15.21 18.85 -1.05
C PRO A 22 -14.72 17.53 -1.68
N GLY A 23 -15.65 16.65 -2.07
CA GLY A 23 -15.35 15.34 -2.68
C GLY A 23 -15.32 14.15 -1.71
N ALA A 24 -15.62 14.35 -0.43
CA ALA A 24 -15.72 13.31 0.60
C ALA A 24 -17.14 12.72 0.79
N THR A 25 -18.13 13.28 0.12
CA THR A 25 -19.56 12.98 0.26
C THR A 25 -19.82 11.48 0.02
N GLY A 26 -19.97 10.71 1.11
CA GLY A 26 -20.35 9.29 1.08
C GLY A 26 -19.31 8.27 1.55
N ARG A 27 -18.18 8.66 2.16
CA ARG A 27 -17.22 7.68 2.73
C ARG A 27 -17.19 7.71 4.25
N ASP A 28 -17.69 6.66 4.88
CA ASP A 28 -17.54 6.45 6.33
C ASP A 28 -16.05 6.22 6.68
N ASN A 29 -15.44 7.27 7.25
CA ASN A 29 -14.04 7.27 7.66
C ASN A 29 -13.77 6.31 8.81
N ARG A 30 -14.77 6.07 9.68
CA ARG A 30 -14.65 5.13 10.78
C ARG A 30 -14.60 3.71 10.25
N LEU A 31 -15.52 3.35 9.35
CA LEU A 31 -15.54 2.05 8.69
C LEU A 31 -14.24 1.79 7.92
N PHE A 32 -13.69 2.81 7.26
CA PHE A 32 -12.40 2.72 6.58
C PHE A 32 -11.23 2.45 7.55
N LEU A 33 -11.16 3.13 8.69
CA LEU A 33 -10.14 2.86 9.70
C LEU A 33 -10.29 1.46 10.31
N GLN A 34 -11.51 1.02 10.60
CA GLN A 34 -11.77 -0.33 11.08
C GLN A 34 -11.32 -1.39 10.07
N ALA A 35 -11.55 -1.16 8.77
CA ALA A 35 -11.08 -2.05 7.71
C ALA A 35 -9.54 -2.17 7.69
N ILE A 36 -8.83 -1.05 7.86
CA ILE A 36 -7.37 -1.04 7.93
C ILE A 36 -6.89 -1.78 9.18
N LEU A 37 -7.49 -1.50 10.33
CA LEU A 37 -7.17 -2.16 11.59
C LEU A 37 -7.33 -3.67 11.49
N TRP A 38 -8.40 -4.14 10.86
CA TRP A 38 -8.62 -5.56 10.60
C TRP A 38 -7.49 -6.17 9.77
N ILE A 39 -7.09 -5.53 8.67
CA ILE A 39 -5.99 -6.02 7.81
C ILE A 39 -4.66 -6.05 8.55
N VAL A 40 -4.33 -4.96 9.26
CA VAL A 40 -3.04 -4.83 9.96
C VAL A 40 -2.94 -5.82 11.11
N THR A 41 -4.03 -6.02 11.86
CA THR A 41 -4.08 -6.97 12.99
C THR A 41 -4.03 -8.42 12.50
N THR A 42 -4.81 -8.75 11.48
CA THR A 42 -4.89 -10.13 10.94
C THR A 42 -3.67 -10.47 10.08
N ARG A 43 -2.93 -9.46 9.61
CA ARG A 43 -1.87 -9.56 8.60
C ARG A 43 -2.33 -10.28 7.31
N SER A 44 -3.60 -10.11 6.99
CA SER A 44 -4.25 -10.71 5.83
C SER A 44 -3.99 -9.92 4.55
N LYS A 45 -4.23 -10.58 3.41
CA LYS A 45 -4.24 -9.89 2.10
C LYS A 45 -5.48 -9.00 1.99
N TRP A 46 -5.36 -7.89 1.26
CA TRP A 46 -6.48 -7.00 0.95
C TRP A 46 -7.69 -7.71 0.33
N SER A 47 -7.46 -8.75 -0.48
CA SER A 47 -8.52 -9.56 -1.10
C SER A 47 -9.35 -10.38 -0.11
N ALA A 48 -8.89 -10.55 1.13
CA ALA A 48 -9.59 -11.27 2.19
C ALA A 48 -10.39 -10.34 3.10
N LEU A 49 -10.43 -9.04 2.82
CA LEU A 49 -11.21 -8.09 3.61
C LEU A 49 -12.70 -8.46 3.55
N PRO A 50 -13.37 -8.59 4.72
CA PRO A 50 -14.79 -8.87 4.77
C PRO A 50 -15.62 -7.81 4.01
N PRO A 51 -16.70 -8.21 3.33
CA PRO A 51 -17.53 -7.31 2.53
C PRO A 51 -18.29 -6.26 3.36
N GLU A 52 -18.42 -6.45 4.67
CA GLU A 52 -18.99 -5.47 5.61
C GLU A 52 -18.22 -4.14 5.64
N PHE A 53 -16.92 -4.17 5.33
CA PHE A 53 -16.08 -2.98 5.19
C PHE A 53 -16.15 -2.34 3.79
N GLY A 54 -16.98 -2.90 2.91
CA GLY A 54 -17.12 -2.48 1.52
C GLY A 54 -16.09 -3.10 0.57
N ARG A 55 -15.94 -2.48 -0.61
CA ARG A 55 -15.07 -3.01 -1.67
C ARG A 55 -13.60 -2.81 -1.31
N TRP A 56 -12.88 -3.90 -1.11
CA TRP A 56 -11.47 -3.88 -0.74
C TRP A 56 -10.57 -3.06 -1.68
N GLN A 57 -10.90 -2.99 -2.98
CA GLN A 57 -10.15 -2.18 -3.94
C GLN A 57 -10.18 -0.69 -3.58
N ASN A 58 -11.34 -0.18 -3.15
CA ASN A 58 -11.51 1.22 -2.79
C ASN A 58 -10.71 1.55 -1.53
N SER A 59 -10.78 0.68 -0.52
CA SER A 59 -10.01 0.80 0.72
C SER A 59 -8.52 0.73 0.45
N TYR A 60 -8.07 -0.20 -0.39
CA TYR A 60 -6.67 -0.32 -0.78
C TYR A 60 -6.16 0.94 -1.50
N VAL A 61 -6.89 1.44 -2.52
CA VAL A 61 -6.49 2.63 -3.27
C VAL A 61 -6.41 3.85 -2.34
N ARG A 62 -7.41 4.02 -1.46
CA ARG A 62 -7.42 5.10 -0.48
C ARG A 62 -6.24 4.99 0.49
N PHE A 63 -5.99 3.80 1.04
CA PHE A 63 -4.86 3.54 1.92
C PHE A 63 -3.53 3.88 1.26
N MET A 64 -3.33 3.45 0.01
CA MET A 64 -2.11 3.73 -0.74
C MET A 64 -1.92 5.22 -1.01
N ARG A 65 -2.98 5.97 -1.32
CA ARG A 65 -2.92 7.43 -1.46
C ARG A 65 -2.48 8.10 -0.16
N TRP A 66 -3.07 7.71 0.97
CA TRP A 66 -2.69 8.23 2.28
C TRP A 66 -1.26 7.88 2.67
N ASN A 67 -0.83 6.66 2.35
CA ASN A 67 0.52 6.21 2.58
C ASN A 67 1.55 6.92 1.69
N GLN A 68 1.19 7.34 0.48
CA GLN A 68 2.07 8.13 -0.39
C GLN A 68 2.14 9.59 0.00
N ALA A 69 1.05 10.14 0.57
CA ALA A 69 0.98 11.50 1.08
C ALA A 69 1.51 11.64 2.53
N ASP A 70 2.15 10.60 3.07
CA ASP A 70 2.68 10.55 4.44
C ASP A 70 1.67 10.83 5.57
N ILE A 71 0.37 10.74 5.29
CA ILE A 71 -0.70 11.06 6.25
C ILE A 71 -0.59 10.18 7.50
N TRP A 72 -0.31 8.88 7.36
CA TRP A 72 -0.17 7.98 8.50
C TRP A 72 0.98 8.38 9.44
N ARG A 73 2.11 8.84 8.89
CA ARG A 73 3.25 9.30 9.69
C ARG A 73 2.95 10.64 10.36
N GLN A 74 2.25 11.54 9.66
CA GLN A 74 1.82 12.81 10.23
C GLN A 74 0.86 12.61 11.40
N LEU A 75 -0.13 11.72 11.26
CA LEU A 75 -1.06 11.36 12.34
C LEU A 75 -0.33 10.77 13.54
N ALA A 76 0.60 9.84 13.30
CA ALA A 76 1.42 9.25 14.37
C ALA A 76 2.28 10.31 15.08
N ASN A 77 2.85 11.27 14.34
CA ASN A 77 3.65 12.33 14.94
C ASN A 77 2.81 13.35 15.73
N GLN A 78 1.63 13.73 15.23
CA GLN A 78 0.72 14.66 15.93
C GLN A 78 0.16 14.08 17.23
N LEU A 79 0.05 12.75 17.31
CA LEU A 79 -0.47 12.03 18.46
C LEU A 79 0.67 11.29 19.20
N SER A 80 1.89 11.83 19.20
CA SER A 80 3.06 11.26 19.91
C SER A 80 2.79 11.02 21.39
N ASP A 81 2.01 11.91 22.00
CA ASP A 81 1.80 11.95 23.45
C ASP A 81 0.68 10.99 23.90
N ASP A 82 -0.12 10.45 22.97
CA ASP A 82 -1.19 9.49 23.26
C ASP A 82 -0.73 8.05 22.98
N SER A 83 -0.25 7.38 24.04
CA SER A 83 0.25 6.00 23.98
C SER A 83 -0.77 5.00 23.43
N GLU A 84 -2.07 5.21 23.66
CA GLU A 84 -3.11 4.30 23.19
C GLU A 84 -3.36 4.47 21.68
N LEU A 85 -3.30 5.70 21.17
CA LEU A 85 -3.37 5.96 19.73
C LEU A 85 -2.09 5.55 19.00
N GLN A 86 -0.93 5.70 19.63
CA GLN A 86 0.35 5.17 19.11
C GLN A 86 0.29 3.66 18.85
N LYS A 87 -0.31 2.89 19.77
CA LYS A 87 -0.50 1.43 19.60
C LYS A 87 -1.36 1.08 18.39
N ILE A 88 -2.23 1.99 17.94
CA ILE A 88 -3.07 1.82 16.76
C ILE A 88 -2.34 2.29 15.49
N LEU A 89 -1.71 3.46 15.52
CA LEU A 89 -1.13 4.12 14.35
C LEU A 89 0.20 3.49 13.93
N ASN A 90 1.06 3.10 14.87
CA ASN A 90 2.38 2.55 14.55
C ASN A 90 2.32 1.26 13.71
N PRO A 91 1.45 0.28 14.02
CA PRO A 91 1.25 -0.87 13.14
C PRO A 91 0.81 -0.48 11.72
N ILE A 92 -0.03 0.56 11.58
CA ILE A 92 -0.51 1.04 10.27
C ILE A 92 0.64 1.67 9.49
N VAL A 93 1.45 2.51 10.13
CA VAL A 93 2.65 3.12 9.52
C VAL A 93 3.61 2.03 9.05
N ALA A 94 3.94 1.08 9.92
CA ALA A 94 4.84 -0.02 9.60
C ALA A 94 4.30 -0.89 8.43
N PHE A 95 3.00 -1.15 8.41
CA PHE A 95 2.34 -1.86 7.32
C PHE A 95 2.44 -1.09 5.99
N GLY A 96 2.22 0.22 6.03
CA GLY A 96 2.38 1.11 4.88
C GLY A 96 3.82 1.20 4.36
N ASP A 97 4.80 1.25 5.27
CA ASP A 97 6.23 1.23 4.95
C ASP A 97 6.64 -0.05 4.23
N GLU A 98 6.19 -1.20 4.73
CA GLU A 98 6.46 -2.50 4.11
C GLU A 98 5.92 -2.56 2.68
N HIS A 99 4.71 -2.04 2.45
CA HIS A 99 4.14 -1.93 1.11
C HIS A 99 4.99 -1.04 0.18
N THR A 100 5.46 0.11 0.66
CA THR A 100 6.33 1.01 -0.10
C THR A 100 7.69 0.37 -0.40
N ARG A 101 8.30 -0.31 0.57
CA ARG A 101 9.59 -1.02 0.41
C ARG A 101 9.47 -2.14 -0.63
N ARG A 102 8.38 -2.93 -0.60
CA ARG A 102 8.10 -3.97 -1.60
C ARG A 102 7.96 -3.37 -3.00
N ALA A 103 7.23 -2.27 -3.15
CA ALA A 103 7.09 -1.58 -4.44
C ALA A 103 8.45 -1.11 -4.98
N LYS A 104 9.26 -0.44 -4.14
CA LYS A 104 10.63 0.01 -4.49
C LYS A 104 11.52 -1.17 -4.90
N ARG A 105 11.48 -2.28 -4.16
CA ARG A 105 12.27 -3.49 -4.47
C ARG A 105 11.86 -4.12 -5.80
N ARG A 106 10.56 -4.17 -6.12
CA ARG A 106 10.09 -4.68 -7.42
C ARG A 106 10.57 -3.83 -8.59
N LEU A 107 10.56 -2.50 -8.43
CA LEU A 107 11.11 -1.58 -9.43
C LEU A 107 12.62 -1.77 -9.62
N ALA A 108 13.37 -1.84 -8.52
CA ALA A 108 14.81 -2.10 -8.56
C ALA A 108 15.13 -3.45 -9.25
N ASN A 109 14.42 -4.52 -8.92
CA ASN A 109 14.60 -5.83 -9.55
C ASN A 109 14.30 -5.78 -11.06
N LYS A 110 13.26 -5.05 -11.48
CA LYS A 110 12.94 -4.84 -12.90
C LYS A 110 14.08 -4.11 -13.61
N ASN A 111 14.59 -3.03 -13.02
CA ASN A 111 15.69 -2.23 -13.57
C ASN A 111 16.97 -3.06 -13.69
N ASN A 112 17.30 -3.84 -12.66
CA ASN A 112 18.45 -4.74 -12.66
C ASN A 112 18.34 -5.81 -13.76
N ARG A 113 17.14 -6.39 -13.95
CA ARG A 113 16.89 -7.36 -15.02
C ARG A 113 17.07 -6.75 -16.42
N ILE A 114 16.57 -5.53 -16.63
CA ILE A 114 16.75 -4.79 -17.89
C ILE A 114 18.24 -4.52 -18.14
N ALA A 115 18.97 -4.02 -17.13
CA ALA A 115 20.40 -3.75 -17.23
C ALA A 115 21.22 -5.03 -17.49
N TYR A 116 20.85 -6.16 -16.87
CA TYR A 116 21.47 -7.46 -17.10
C TYR A 116 21.28 -7.94 -18.55
N HIS A 117 20.05 -7.91 -19.07
CA HIS A 117 19.79 -8.29 -20.46
C HIS A 117 20.45 -7.34 -21.47
N ALA A 118 20.53 -6.04 -21.18
CA ALA A 118 21.27 -5.09 -22.02
C ALA A 118 22.77 -5.42 -22.08
N LYS A 119 23.38 -5.81 -20.94
CA LYS A 119 24.78 -6.26 -20.89
C LYS A 119 25.02 -7.58 -21.65
N LEU A 120 24.05 -8.49 -21.64
CA LEU A 120 24.13 -9.74 -22.41
C LEU A 120 23.90 -9.53 -23.92
N GLY A 121 23.02 -8.59 -24.29
CA GLY A 121 22.75 -8.22 -25.69
C GLY A 121 23.94 -7.61 -26.42
N GLY A 122 24.97 -7.14 -25.71
CA GLY A 122 26.25 -6.69 -26.27
C GLY A 122 27.28 -7.80 -26.52
N LYS A 123 27.00 -9.05 -26.09
CA LYS A 123 27.85 -10.23 -26.35
C LYS A 123 27.23 -11.17 -27.39
N ALA A 124 26.68 -10.61 -28.46
CA ALA A 124 26.27 -11.39 -29.62
C ALA A 124 26.65 -10.68 -30.92
N GLN A 125 27.79 -11.07 -31.50
CA GLN A 125 28.10 -10.95 -32.93
C GLN A 125 29.16 -12.00 -33.32
N PRO A 126 29.26 -12.40 -34.59
CA PRO A 126 28.39 -13.36 -35.27
C PRO A 126 29.18 -14.63 -35.62
N ASN A 127 28.53 -15.75 -35.92
CA ASN A 127 29.19 -16.70 -36.83
C ASN A 127 28.22 -17.39 -37.76
N ALA A 128 28.55 -17.26 -39.04
CA ALA A 128 27.86 -17.84 -40.16
C ALA A 128 28.17 -19.33 -40.30
N SER A 129 27.24 -20.01 -41.00
CA SER A 129 27.43 -21.25 -41.76
C SER A 129 27.36 -22.59 -41.00
N SER A 130 26.27 -23.35 -41.22
CA SER A 130 26.34 -24.46 -42.20
C SER A 130 25.01 -25.21 -42.39
N LYS A 131 24.57 -25.19 -43.66
CA LYS A 131 23.72 -26.12 -44.43
C LYS A 131 23.24 -27.43 -43.77
N LYS A 132 21.95 -27.74 -44.06
CA LYS A 132 21.38 -28.97 -44.70
C LYS A 132 19.96 -29.19 -44.12
N ARG A 133 18.91 -29.69 -44.78
CA ARG A 133 18.49 -30.01 -46.16
C ARG A 133 17.05 -30.58 -46.00
N LYS A 134 16.09 -30.20 -46.87
CA LYS A 134 14.80 -30.88 -47.21
C LYS A 134 13.81 -31.15 -46.05
N VAL A 135 12.49 -31.11 -46.24
CA VAL A 135 11.69 -31.99 -47.11
C VAL A 135 10.44 -31.26 -47.64
N ARG A 136 10.24 -31.37 -48.95
CA ARG A 136 8.92 -31.41 -49.61
C ARG A 136 8.94 -32.64 -50.51
#